data_AF-A0A453NME5-F1
#
_entry.id   AF-A0A453NME5-F1
#
_cell.length_a   1.000
_cell.length_b   1.000
_cell.length_c   1.000
_cell.angle_alpha   90.00
_cell.angle_beta   90.00
_cell.angle_gamma   90.00
#
_symmetry.space_group_name_H-M   'P 1'
#
loop_
_entity.id
_entity.type
_entity.pdbx_description
1 polymer ?
#
loop_
_entity_poly.entity_id
_entity_poly.type
_entity_poly.pdbx_seq_one_letter_code
_entity_poly.pdbx_strand_id
1 'polypeptide(L)'
;MKPFSETFIFSSRIVSNASGMQVSRNLFRWTKEIAYADYYERALINGVLSIQRGTDPGVMIYMLPQAPGRSKAISYHGWGTKYDSFWCCYGTGIESFSKLGDSIYFEEKGDTPALSIIQYIPSTFNWKTAGVTVTQQLEPLSSSDMNFRVSLSVSGKTNGQSATLNVRIPTWTSASGAKAILNDKDLGSVTPGIIV
;
A
#
# COMPACT_ATOMS: atom_id res chain seq x y z
N MET A 1 -49.12 3.70 9.90
CA MET A 1 -47.71 3.66 10.37
C MET A 1 -46.82 3.55 9.14
N LYS A 2 -46.01 4.57 8.82
CA LYS A 2 -44.97 4.45 7.78
C LYS A 2 -43.79 3.67 8.40
N PRO A 3 -43.23 2.66 7.73
CA PRO A 3 -42.06 1.97 8.25
C PRO A 3 -40.88 2.95 8.24
N PHE A 4 -40.25 3.16 9.39
CA PHE A 4 -38.96 3.82 9.51
C PHE A 4 -37.89 2.81 9.06
N SER A 5 -37.28 3.00 7.88
CA SER A 5 -36.03 2.31 7.55
C SER A 5 -34.87 3.24 7.92
N GLU A 6 -34.20 2.97 9.04
CA GLU A 6 -32.90 3.60 9.30
C GLU A 6 -31.85 2.97 8.38
N THR A 7 -31.54 3.65 7.28
CA THR A 7 -30.40 3.31 6.44
C THR A 7 -29.15 3.85 7.12
N PHE A 8 -28.37 2.98 7.78
CA PHE A 8 -27.05 3.33 8.26
C PHE A 8 -26.13 3.62 7.05
N ILE A 9 -25.80 4.90 6.84
CA ILE A 9 -24.88 5.32 5.78
C ILE A 9 -23.46 5.22 6.33
N PHE A 10 -22.76 4.14 6.01
CA PHE A 10 -21.34 4.00 6.31
C PHE A 10 -20.52 4.91 5.38
N SER A 11 -19.73 5.80 5.97
CA SER A 11 -18.75 6.61 5.27
C SER A 11 -17.50 6.80 6.13
N SER A 12 -16.33 6.71 5.51
CA SER A 12 -15.06 6.96 6.18
C SER A 12 -14.52 8.35 5.84
N ARG A 13 -13.95 9.02 6.84
CA ARG A 13 -13.20 10.28 6.66
C ARG A 13 -11.77 9.97 6.24
N ILE A 14 -11.25 10.72 5.27
CA ILE A 14 -9.87 10.55 4.79
C ILE A 14 -8.85 10.70 5.90
N VAL A 15 -9.05 11.69 6.78
CA VAL A 15 -8.16 11.93 7.93
C VAL A 15 -8.03 10.68 8.81
N SER A 16 -9.13 9.94 9.00
CA SER A 16 -9.13 8.70 9.80
C SER A 16 -8.31 7.60 9.13
N ASN A 17 -8.42 7.43 7.81
CA ASN A 17 -7.64 6.44 7.06
C ASN A 17 -6.13 6.78 7.09
N ALA A 18 -5.78 8.04 6.82
CA ALA A 18 -4.38 8.47 6.82
C ALA A 18 -3.73 8.35 8.21
N SER A 19 -4.46 8.70 9.27
CA SER A 19 -3.99 8.53 10.66
C SER A 19 -3.76 7.05 10.98
N GLY A 20 -4.69 6.18 10.59
CA GLY A 20 -4.54 4.73 10.75
C GLY A 20 -3.29 4.19 10.05
N MET A 21 -3.00 4.66 8.83
CA MET A 21 -1.79 4.27 8.11
C MET A 21 -0.52 4.69 8.85
N GLN A 22 -0.47 5.91 9.41
CA GLN A 22 0.68 6.37 10.17
C GLN A 22 0.92 5.51 11.43
N VAL A 23 -0.16 5.18 12.16
CA VAL A 23 -0.09 4.29 13.33
C VAL A 23 0.38 2.89 12.91
N SER A 24 -0.22 2.32 11.87
CA SER A 24 0.14 0.98 11.36
C SER A 24 1.60 0.91 10.92
N ARG A 25 2.10 1.95 10.24
CA ARG A 25 3.51 2.05 9.87
C ARG A 25 4.43 2.00 11.09
N ASN A 26 4.12 2.75 12.14
CA ASN A 26 4.96 2.77 13.35
C ASN A 26 4.90 1.46 14.12
N LEU A 27 3.72 0.84 14.22
CA LEU A 27 3.58 -0.49 14.81
C LEU A 27 4.36 -1.53 14.03
N PHE A 28 4.29 -1.54 12.70
CA PHE A 28 5.09 -2.42 11.85
C PHE A 28 6.59 -2.26 12.11
N ARG A 29 7.09 -1.02 12.26
CA ARG A 29 8.50 -0.76 12.55
C ARG A 29 8.96 -1.39 13.86
N TRP A 30 8.08 -1.53 14.85
CA TRP A 30 8.40 -2.08 16.16
C TRP A 30 8.18 -3.58 16.26
N THR A 31 7.06 -4.07 15.74
CA THR A 31 6.63 -5.47 15.94
C THR A 31 6.98 -6.37 14.76
N LYS A 32 7.16 -5.79 13.57
CA LYS A 32 7.32 -6.51 12.29
C LYS A 32 6.12 -7.41 11.94
N GLU A 33 4.99 -7.24 12.60
CA GLU A 33 3.79 -8.04 12.34
C GLU A 33 3.13 -7.64 11.02
N ILE A 34 2.86 -8.64 10.19
CA ILE A 34 2.35 -8.45 8.82
C ILE A 34 0.92 -7.91 8.80
N ALA A 35 0.14 -8.12 9.87
CA ALA A 35 -1.18 -7.52 10.00
C ALA A 35 -1.16 -5.99 9.81
N TYR A 36 -0.10 -5.32 10.27
CA TYR A 36 0.07 -3.88 10.08
C TYR A 36 0.44 -3.51 8.65
N ALA A 37 1.22 -4.35 7.97
CA ALA A 37 1.53 -4.18 6.56
C ALA A 37 0.29 -4.35 5.67
N ASP A 38 -0.52 -5.37 5.95
CA ASP A 38 -1.75 -5.67 5.22
C ASP A 38 -2.79 -4.58 5.42
N TYR A 39 -2.94 -4.08 6.65
CA TYR A 39 -3.80 -2.94 6.94
C TYR A 39 -3.33 -1.71 6.16
N TYR A 40 -2.01 -1.42 6.16
CA TYR A 40 -1.46 -0.27 5.46
C TYR A 40 -1.75 -0.35 3.95
N GLU A 41 -1.53 -1.52 3.33
CA GLU A 41 -1.83 -1.77 1.91
C GLU A 41 -3.31 -1.51 1.61
N ARG A 42 -4.23 -2.09 2.40
CA ARG A 42 -5.67 -1.91 2.20
C ARG A 42 -6.11 -0.46 2.37
N ALA A 43 -5.59 0.23 3.38
CA ALA A 43 -5.91 1.63 3.65
C ALA A 43 -5.33 2.56 2.57
N LEU A 44 -4.15 2.25 2.04
CA LEU A 44 -3.54 3.00 0.95
C LEU A 44 -4.32 2.83 -0.36
N ILE A 45 -4.50 1.59 -0.83
CA ILE A 45 -5.08 1.30 -2.15
C ILE A 45 -6.57 1.65 -2.19
N ASN A 46 -7.35 1.19 -1.21
CA ASN A 46 -8.80 1.37 -1.22
C ASN A 46 -9.23 2.69 -0.57
N GLY A 47 -8.47 3.17 0.41
CA GLY A 47 -8.74 4.41 1.12
C GLY A 47 -8.14 5.61 0.39
N VAL A 48 -6.84 5.81 0.55
CA VAL A 48 -6.15 7.05 0.11
C VAL A 48 -6.15 7.22 -1.40
N LEU A 49 -5.70 6.23 -2.18
CA LEU A 49 -5.62 6.40 -3.65
C LEU A 49 -6.98 6.62 -4.29
N SER A 50 -8.05 6.10 -3.67
CA SER A 50 -9.39 6.17 -4.22
C SER A 50 -10.06 7.54 -4.05
N ILE A 51 -9.48 8.46 -3.26
CA ILE A 51 -10.14 9.74 -2.92
C ILE A 51 -9.92 10.83 -3.96
N GLN A 52 -8.92 10.68 -4.83
CA GLN A 52 -8.65 11.61 -5.92
C GLN A 52 -9.47 11.24 -7.15
N ARG A 53 -10.00 12.25 -7.83
CA ARG A 53 -10.86 12.08 -9.00
C ARG A 53 -10.03 11.71 -10.22
N GLY A 54 -9.84 10.41 -10.46
CA GLY A 54 -9.31 9.89 -11.73
C GLY A 54 -8.19 10.73 -12.34
N THR A 55 -8.42 11.25 -13.54
CA THR A 55 -7.48 12.07 -14.33
C THR A 55 -7.47 13.56 -13.98
N ASP A 56 -8.11 13.97 -12.88
CA ASP A 56 -8.18 15.35 -12.40
C ASP A 56 -7.34 15.50 -11.11
N PRO A 57 -6.03 15.80 -11.21
CA PRO A 57 -5.18 15.89 -10.04
C PRO A 57 -5.60 17.04 -9.12
N GLY A 58 -5.57 16.77 -7.81
CA GLY A 58 -5.95 17.77 -6.79
C GLY A 58 -7.46 17.93 -6.58
N VAL A 59 -8.30 17.23 -7.34
CA VAL A 59 -9.74 17.13 -7.05
C VAL A 59 -9.98 15.92 -6.16
N MET A 60 -10.34 16.16 -4.90
CA MET A 60 -10.49 15.11 -3.88
C MET A 60 -11.87 15.20 -3.21
N ILE A 61 -12.34 14.08 -2.65
CA ILE A 61 -13.53 14.06 -1.78
C ILE A 61 -13.16 14.37 -0.32
N TYR A 62 -14.16 14.66 0.51
CA TYR A 62 -13.99 14.69 1.98
C TYR A 62 -14.35 13.34 2.61
N MET A 63 -15.47 12.78 2.16
CA MET A 63 -16.09 11.55 2.66
C MET A 63 -15.99 10.48 1.61
N LEU A 64 -15.49 9.30 1.98
CA LEU A 64 -15.51 8.12 1.12
C LEU A 64 -16.77 7.30 1.45
N PRO A 65 -17.82 7.32 0.60
CA PRO A 65 -19.03 6.53 0.84
C PRO A 65 -18.73 5.04 0.65
N GLN A 66 -19.25 4.20 1.55
CA GLN A 66 -19.06 2.74 1.52
C GLN A 66 -20.37 1.98 1.29
N ALA A 67 -21.53 2.66 1.37
CA ALA A 67 -22.81 2.02 1.17
C ALA A 67 -23.04 1.65 -0.31
N PRO A 68 -23.71 0.51 -0.60
CA PRO A 68 -23.99 0.08 -1.97
C PRO A 68 -24.74 1.13 -2.78
N GLY A 69 -24.40 1.27 -4.07
CA GLY A 69 -25.06 2.20 -4.99
C GLY A 69 -24.77 3.68 -4.73
N ARG A 70 -23.90 4.04 -3.78
CA ARG A 70 -23.55 5.44 -3.49
C ARG A 70 -22.40 5.93 -4.37
N SER A 71 -22.58 7.11 -4.95
CA SER A 71 -21.54 7.80 -5.70
C SER A 71 -20.65 8.64 -4.78
N LYS A 72 -19.34 8.67 -5.07
CA LYS A 72 -18.38 9.61 -4.44
C LYS A 72 -18.74 11.07 -4.69
N ALA A 73 -19.46 11.36 -5.79
CA ALA A 73 -19.98 12.70 -6.08
C ALA A 73 -21.16 13.10 -5.20
N ILE A 74 -21.87 12.13 -4.60
CA ILE A 74 -23.12 12.36 -3.85
C ILE A 74 -22.84 12.18 -2.35
N SER A 75 -22.21 13.20 -1.78
CA SER A 75 -21.99 13.37 -0.35
C SER A 75 -22.26 14.83 0.05
N TYR A 76 -22.34 15.12 1.35
CA TYR A 76 -22.53 16.50 1.85
C TYR A 76 -21.50 17.49 1.26
N HIS A 77 -20.27 17.06 1.00
CA HIS A 77 -19.21 17.89 0.43
C HIS A 77 -19.04 17.72 -1.09
N GLY A 78 -19.50 16.61 -1.65
CA GLY A 78 -19.23 16.24 -3.05
C GLY A 78 -17.74 16.11 -3.36
N TRP A 79 -17.39 16.38 -4.61
CA TRP A 79 -16.00 16.60 -5.03
C TRP A 79 -15.59 18.04 -4.72
N GLY A 80 -14.38 18.23 -4.20
CA GLY A 80 -13.84 19.57 -4.03
C GLY A 80 -13.45 20.22 -5.35
N THR A 81 -13.01 21.47 -5.26
CA THR A 81 -12.44 22.26 -6.36
C THR A 81 -10.97 22.55 -6.08
N LYS A 82 -10.22 22.86 -7.14
CA LYS A 82 -8.78 23.13 -7.04
C LYS A 82 -8.45 24.36 -6.19
N TYR A 83 -9.34 25.37 -6.17
CA TYR A 83 -9.04 26.69 -5.60
C TYR A 83 -9.99 27.14 -4.49
N ASP A 84 -11.04 26.38 -4.17
CA ASP A 84 -12.07 26.83 -3.21
C ASP A 84 -12.40 25.78 -2.14
N SER A 85 -11.78 24.60 -2.18
CA SER A 85 -12.02 23.50 -1.23
C SER A 85 -10.82 23.30 -0.30
N PHE A 86 -10.83 23.97 0.83
CA PHE A 86 -9.73 23.97 1.82
C PHE A 86 -10.08 23.26 3.12
N TRP A 87 -10.72 22.10 3.01
CA TRP A 87 -11.10 21.31 4.18
C TRP A 87 -9.90 20.58 4.78
N CYS A 88 -9.99 20.16 6.05
CA CYS A 88 -8.93 19.39 6.70
C CYS A 88 -8.55 18.09 5.96
N CYS A 89 -9.52 17.44 5.30
CA CYS A 89 -9.28 16.27 4.44
C CYS A 89 -8.39 16.59 3.22
N TYR A 90 -8.44 17.82 2.69
CA TYR A 90 -7.62 18.22 1.54
C TYR A 90 -6.14 18.31 1.93
N GLY A 91 -5.83 18.96 3.06
CA GLY A 91 -4.46 19.03 3.57
C GLY A 91 -3.88 17.63 3.84
N THR A 92 -4.68 16.76 4.48
CA THR A 92 -4.27 15.38 4.74
C THR A 92 -4.14 14.56 3.45
N GLY A 93 -5.01 14.78 2.47
CA GLY A 93 -4.93 14.15 1.15
C GLY A 93 -3.63 14.52 0.45
N ILE A 94 -3.32 15.81 0.36
CA ILE A 94 -2.08 16.32 -0.25
C ILE A 94 -0.85 15.71 0.45
N GLU A 95 -0.81 15.72 1.79
CA GLU A 95 0.27 15.08 2.54
C GLU A 95 0.41 13.59 2.18
N SER A 96 -0.70 12.86 2.16
CA SER A 96 -0.71 11.42 1.86
C SER A 96 -0.20 11.13 0.44
N PHE A 97 -0.64 11.90 -0.55
CA PHE A 97 -0.19 11.78 -1.95
C PHE A 97 1.28 12.18 -2.13
N SER A 98 1.82 13.07 -1.29
CA SER A 98 3.25 13.41 -1.32
C SER A 98 4.16 12.32 -0.74
N LYS A 99 3.60 11.38 0.05
CA LYS A 99 4.35 10.35 0.80
C LYS A 99 4.05 8.92 0.35
N LEU A 100 3.53 8.72 -0.87
CA LEU A 100 3.18 7.39 -1.39
C LEU A 100 4.37 6.39 -1.38
N GLY A 101 5.60 6.88 -1.46
CA GLY A 101 6.82 6.06 -1.44
C GLY A 101 7.40 5.72 -0.06
N ASP A 102 6.96 6.37 1.03
CA ASP A 102 7.63 6.32 2.35
C ASP A 102 7.49 4.95 3.07
N SER A 103 6.54 4.11 2.66
CA SER A 103 6.26 2.84 3.34
C SER A 103 6.36 1.62 2.41
N ILE A 104 7.10 1.76 1.30
CA ILE A 104 7.36 0.63 0.39
C ILE A 104 8.43 -0.30 0.97
N TYR A 105 9.51 0.30 1.50
CA TYR A 105 10.70 -0.39 1.97
C TYR A 105 11.00 -0.01 3.43
N PHE A 106 11.43 -0.98 4.23
CA PHE A 106 11.90 -0.76 5.60
C PHE A 106 13.30 -1.32 5.76
N GLU A 107 14.28 -0.43 5.93
CA GLU A 107 15.69 -0.79 6.13
C GLU A 107 15.99 -0.98 7.62
N GLU A 108 16.76 -2.02 7.92
CA GLU A 108 17.33 -2.31 9.23
C GLU A 108 18.85 -2.34 9.12
N LYS A 109 19.49 -1.50 9.95
CA LYS A 109 20.95 -1.39 10.01
C LYS A 109 21.46 -2.32 11.11
N GLY A 110 22.47 -3.10 10.78
CA GLY A 110 23.14 -4.05 11.68
C GLY A 110 24.34 -4.65 10.97
N ASP A 111 24.98 -5.65 11.60
CA ASP A 111 26.15 -6.34 11.02
C ASP A 111 25.83 -6.99 9.66
N THR A 112 24.60 -7.51 9.53
CA THR A 112 24.00 -7.90 8.26
C THR A 112 22.82 -6.97 7.99
N PRO A 113 22.96 -5.97 7.10
CA PRO A 113 21.86 -5.07 6.79
C PRO A 113 20.68 -5.86 6.18
N ALA A 114 19.47 -5.52 6.60
CA ALA A 114 18.25 -6.12 6.07
C ALA A 114 17.34 -5.06 5.45
N LEU A 115 16.67 -5.44 4.36
CA LEU A 115 15.67 -4.62 3.69
C LEU A 115 14.39 -5.42 3.55
N SER A 116 13.31 -4.91 4.13
CA SER A 116 11.99 -5.52 4.05
C SER A 116 11.12 -4.80 3.03
N ILE A 117 10.65 -5.51 2.01
CA ILE A 117 9.71 -5.02 1.00
C ILE A 117 8.29 -5.30 1.48
N ILE A 118 7.55 -4.24 1.77
CA ILE A 118 6.24 -4.32 2.42
C ILE A 118 5.11 -3.93 1.47
N GLN A 119 5.34 -3.05 0.50
CA GLN A 119 4.35 -2.71 -0.52
C GLN A 119 4.86 -3.06 -1.92
N TYR A 120 3.95 -3.56 -2.75
CA TYR A 120 4.23 -3.88 -4.14
C TYR A 120 3.82 -2.72 -5.03
N ILE A 121 4.69 -1.72 -5.14
CA ILE A 121 4.52 -0.52 -5.97
C ILE A 121 5.75 -0.39 -6.86
N PRO A 122 5.62 -0.26 -8.20
CA PRO A 122 6.76 -0.14 -9.10
C PRO A 122 7.68 1.00 -8.66
N SER A 123 8.93 0.66 -8.33
CA SER A 123 9.88 1.61 -7.74
C SER A 123 11.30 1.09 -7.77
N THR A 124 12.25 2.00 -7.57
CA THR A 124 13.68 1.71 -7.44
C THR A 124 14.17 2.24 -6.10
N PHE A 125 14.81 1.37 -5.32
CA PHE A 125 15.38 1.70 -4.03
C PHE A 125 16.90 1.61 -4.08
N ASN A 126 17.56 2.73 -3.82
CA ASN A 126 19.02 2.78 -3.70
C ASN A 126 19.42 2.37 -2.28
N TRP A 127 19.85 1.12 -2.12
CA TRP A 127 20.23 0.54 -0.84
C TRP A 127 21.71 0.77 -0.56
N LYS A 128 22.02 2.01 -0.14
CA LYS A 128 23.39 2.48 0.08
C LYS A 128 24.20 1.60 1.06
N THR A 129 23.56 1.14 2.13
CA THR A 129 24.24 0.32 3.16
C THR A 129 24.78 -0.99 2.59
N ALA A 130 24.01 -1.65 1.71
CA ALA A 130 24.43 -2.87 1.03
C ALA A 130 25.24 -2.63 -0.27
N GLY A 131 25.28 -1.39 -0.77
CA GLY A 131 25.97 -1.04 -2.02
C GLY A 131 25.21 -1.44 -3.29
N VAL A 132 23.92 -1.77 -3.18
CA VAL A 132 23.10 -2.29 -4.28
C VAL A 132 21.87 -1.43 -4.54
N THR A 133 21.26 -1.62 -5.69
CA THR A 133 19.97 -1.04 -6.07
C THR A 133 18.96 -2.15 -6.28
N VAL A 134 17.80 -2.03 -5.62
CA VAL A 134 16.68 -2.96 -5.75
C VAL A 134 15.61 -2.30 -6.62
N THR A 135 15.23 -2.93 -7.72
CA THR A 135 14.16 -2.47 -8.61
C THR A 135 13.00 -3.45 -8.56
N GLN A 136 11.81 -2.92 -8.30
CA GLN A 136 10.55 -3.64 -8.25
C GLN A 136 9.72 -3.29 -9.48
N GLN A 137 9.26 -4.33 -10.19
CA GLN A 137 8.35 -4.22 -11.33
C GLN A 137 7.13 -5.09 -11.09
N LEU A 138 5.97 -4.60 -11.52
CA LEU A 138 4.70 -5.31 -11.45
C LEU A 138 4.15 -5.51 -12.85
N GLU A 139 3.58 -6.67 -13.10
CA GLU A 139 2.75 -6.86 -14.29
C GLU A 139 1.43 -6.10 -14.15
N PRO A 140 0.86 -5.59 -15.26
CA PRO A 140 -0.46 -4.97 -15.24
C PRO A 140 -1.53 -5.92 -14.70
N LEU A 141 -2.35 -5.42 -13.77
CA LEU A 141 -3.50 -6.16 -13.25
C LEU A 141 -4.61 -6.24 -14.30
N SER A 142 -5.21 -7.42 -14.47
CA SER A 142 -6.39 -7.66 -15.31
C SER A 142 -7.43 -8.45 -14.54
N SER A 143 -8.72 -8.18 -14.76
CA SER A 143 -9.80 -8.98 -14.16
C SER A 143 -9.83 -10.43 -14.66
N SER A 144 -9.19 -10.71 -15.81
CA SER A 144 -9.11 -12.06 -16.39
C SER A 144 -7.93 -12.88 -15.87
N ASP A 145 -6.92 -12.24 -15.26
CA ASP A 145 -5.77 -12.92 -14.67
C ASP A 145 -5.79 -12.74 -13.16
N MET A 146 -6.03 -13.83 -12.45
CA MET A 146 -6.09 -13.83 -10.98
C MET A 146 -4.70 -13.81 -10.33
N ASN A 147 -3.63 -13.92 -11.13
CA ASN A 147 -2.28 -13.96 -10.62
C ASN A 147 -1.70 -12.55 -10.48
N PHE A 148 -1.13 -12.28 -9.32
CA PHE A 148 -0.33 -11.09 -9.07
C PHE A 148 1.14 -11.43 -9.23
N ARG A 149 1.82 -10.82 -10.22
CA ARG A 149 3.23 -11.09 -10.52
C ARG A 149 4.10 -9.87 -10.24
N VAL A 150 5.12 -10.10 -9.42
CA VAL A 150 6.12 -9.11 -9.02
C VAL A 150 7.49 -9.64 -9.38
N SER A 151 8.28 -8.81 -10.06
CA SER A 151 9.67 -9.07 -10.39
C SER A 151 10.57 -8.14 -9.58
N LEU A 152 11.50 -8.73 -8.84
CA LEU A 152 12.52 -8.01 -8.08
C LEU A 152 13.88 -8.24 -8.74
N SER A 153 14.59 -7.17 -9.03
CA SER A 153 15.95 -7.23 -9.57
C SER A 153 16.90 -6.47 -8.66
N VAL A 154 18.06 -7.06 -8.41
CA VAL A 154 19.13 -6.45 -7.61
C VAL A 154 20.32 -6.21 -8.54
N SER A 155 20.82 -4.98 -8.55
CA SER A 155 21.95 -4.57 -9.38
C SER A 155 22.98 -3.78 -8.57
N GLY A 156 24.24 -3.80 -9.01
CA GLY A 156 25.35 -3.16 -8.30
C GLY A 156 26.37 -4.16 -7.75
N LYS A 157 27.44 -3.64 -7.15
CA LYS A 157 28.44 -4.44 -6.46
C LYS A 157 28.25 -4.27 -4.98
N THR A 158 28.04 -5.39 -4.28
CA THR A 158 27.95 -5.36 -2.81
C THR A 158 29.24 -4.81 -2.23
N ASN A 159 29.15 -4.19 -1.05
CA ASN A 159 30.33 -3.70 -0.32
C ASN A 159 31.18 -4.83 0.28
N GLY A 160 31.01 -6.08 -0.17
CA GLY A 160 31.68 -7.28 0.38
C GLY A 160 30.97 -7.88 1.59
N GLN A 161 29.83 -7.33 2.00
CA GLN A 161 29.03 -7.78 3.14
C GLN A 161 27.80 -8.57 2.65
N SER A 162 27.39 -9.58 3.42
CA SER A 162 26.10 -10.24 3.26
C SER A 162 24.97 -9.27 3.60
N ALA A 163 23.85 -9.37 2.90
CA ALA A 163 22.66 -8.55 3.14
C ALA A 163 21.41 -9.41 2.96
N THR A 164 20.36 -9.10 3.72
CA THR A 164 19.11 -9.87 3.70
C THR A 164 18.00 -9.06 3.04
N LEU A 165 17.41 -9.61 1.97
CA LEU A 165 16.22 -9.03 1.35
C LEU A 165 15.01 -9.84 1.77
N ASN A 166 14.15 -9.23 2.57
CA ASN A 166 12.94 -9.84 3.08
C ASN A 166 11.73 -9.41 2.21
N VAL A 167 10.87 -10.36 1.84
CA VAL A 167 9.73 -10.13 0.95
C VAL A 167 8.44 -10.56 1.64
N ARG A 168 7.50 -9.62 1.82
CA ARG A 168 6.20 -9.92 2.46
C ARG A 168 5.31 -10.74 1.53
N ILE A 169 4.83 -11.90 1.95
CA ILE A 169 3.74 -12.60 1.27
C ILE A 169 2.41 -12.12 1.86
N PRO A 170 1.55 -11.41 1.11
CA PRO A 170 0.31 -10.86 1.66
C PRO A 170 -0.65 -11.93 2.17
N THR A 171 -1.45 -11.63 3.20
CA THR A 171 -2.44 -12.60 3.73
C THR A 171 -3.57 -12.93 2.77
N TRP A 172 -3.85 -12.05 1.79
CA TRP A 172 -4.89 -12.29 0.79
C TRP A 172 -4.43 -13.24 -0.34
N THR A 173 -3.15 -13.59 -0.40
CA THR A 173 -2.63 -14.54 -1.38
C THR A 173 -3.10 -15.96 -1.08
N SER A 174 -3.49 -16.72 -2.10
CA SER A 174 -3.86 -18.12 -1.94
C SER A 174 -2.62 -18.98 -1.68
N ALA A 175 -2.68 -19.86 -0.66
CA ALA A 175 -1.61 -20.83 -0.40
C ALA A 175 -1.43 -21.83 -1.56
N SER A 176 -2.51 -22.14 -2.28
CA SER A 176 -2.47 -22.96 -3.48
C SER A 176 -2.22 -22.07 -4.70
N GLY A 177 -0.98 -22.06 -5.21
CA GLY A 177 -0.60 -21.34 -6.42
C GLY A 177 0.36 -20.17 -6.22
N ALA A 178 0.63 -19.78 -4.97
CA ALA A 178 1.70 -18.83 -4.68
C ALA A 178 3.06 -19.49 -4.91
N LYS A 179 3.91 -18.81 -5.68
CA LYS A 179 5.21 -19.32 -6.10
C LYS A 179 6.25 -18.21 -6.00
N ALA A 180 7.45 -18.55 -5.53
CA ALA A 180 8.61 -17.67 -5.55
C ALA A 180 9.77 -18.35 -6.31
N ILE A 181 10.41 -17.61 -7.20
CA ILE A 181 11.53 -18.08 -8.01
C ILE A 181 12.68 -17.10 -7.83
N LEU A 182 13.89 -17.61 -7.56
CA LEU A 182 15.11 -16.83 -7.45
C LEU A 182 16.14 -17.37 -8.43
N ASN A 183 16.51 -16.57 -9.44
CA ASN A 183 17.49 -16.96 -10.47
C ASN A 183 17.19 -18.35 -11.07
N ASP A 184 15.97 -18.53 -11.57
CA ASP A 184 15.44 -19.78 -12.14
C ASP A 184 15.29 -20.96 -11.15
N LYS A 185 15.67 -20.78 -9.88
CA LYS A 185 15.48 -21.76 -8.82
C LYS A 185 14.14 -21.52 -8.12
N ASP A 186 13.28 -22.52 -8.16
CA ASP A 186 12.04 -22.55 -7.39
C ASP A 186 12.35 -22.59 -5.89
N LEU A 187 11.80 -21.64 -5.13
CA LEU A 187 11.93 -21.59 -3.67
C LEU A 187 10.87 -22.47 -2.97
N GLY A 188 9.95 -23.06 -3.74
CA GLY A 188 8.89 -23.92 -3.23
C GLY A 188 7.62 -23.15 -2.85
N SER A 189 6.77 -23.81 -2.05
CA SER A 189 5.52 -23.22 -1.58
C SER A 189 5.80 -22.08 -0.60
N VAL A 190 5.24 -20.91 -0.89
CA VAL A 190 5.26 -19.77 0.04
C VAL A 190 3.99 -19.75 0.88
N THR A 191 4.13 -19.54 2.18
CA THR A 191 2.99 -19.39 3.09
C THR A 191 2.47 -17.94 3.02
N PRO A 192 1.16 -17.71 2.91
CA PRO A 192 0.61 -16.36 3.06
C PRO A 192 0.81 -15.80 4.47
N GLY A 193 0.97 -14.48 4.58
CA GLY A 193 1.05 -13.81 5.88
C GLY A 193 2.38 -14.01 6.60
N ILE A 194 3.46 -14.30 5.88
CA ILE A 194 4.85 -14.30 6.40
C ILE A 194 5.74 -13.34 5.60
N ILE A 195 6.90 -13.03 6.15
CA ILE A 195 7.99 -12.34 5.47
C ILE A 195 9.07 -13.41 5.25
N VAL A 196 9.45 -13.63 4.00
CA VAL A 196 10.43 -14.65 3.56
C VAL A 196 11.76 -13.99 3.22
#